data_AF-A0A3M3A9P2-F1
#
_entry.id   AF-A0A3M3A9P2-F1
#
_cell.length_a   1.000
_cell.length_b   1.000
_cell.length_c   1.000
_cell.angle_alpha   90.00
_cell.angle_beta   90.00
_cell.angle_gamma   90.00
#
_symmetry.space_group_name_H-M   'P 1'
#
loop_
_entity.id
_entity.type
_entity.pdbx_description
1 polymer ?
#
loop_
_entity_poly.entity_id
_entity_poly.type
_entity_poly.pdbx_seq_one_letter_code
_entity_poly.pdbx_strand_id
1 'polypeptide(L)'
;WGSWIGYVMAFLKMALIICIPFVLVFGMFDLKVVMTITFAEFALIFVDFWFQLARWVDSTILDALYGNGIGSDVPHSNFDPVFGATNAQGALLLDFVIGAMFIVLPSFWVVALGWTGMKLGSLMSGLTDGVDSARQASSKGANQIKAAMEKKP
;
A
#
# COMPACT_ATOMS: atom_id res chain seq x y z
N TRP A 1 -16.53 13.18 7.94
CA TRP A 1 -15.62 12.05 8.19
C TRP A 1 -14.27 12.15 7.47
N GLY A 2 -14.22 12.57 6.20
CA GLY A 2 -12.95 12.61 5.46
C GLY A 2 -11.88 13.62 5.93
N SER A 3 -12.23 14.80 6.44
CA SER A 3 -11.24 15.85 6.70
C SER A 3 -10.16 15.44 7.72
N TRP A 4 -10.54 14.69 8.77
CA TRP A 4 -9.64 14.22 9.82
C TRP A 4 -8.61 13.18 9.34
N ILE A 5 -9.00 12.32 8.40
CA ILE A 5 -8.08 11.33 7.79
C ILE A 5 -6.95 12.02 7.03
N GLY A 6 -7.24 13.14 6.35
CA GLY A 6 -6.22 13.94 5.68
C GLY A 6 -5.20 14.52 6.66
N TYR A 7 -5.66 15.05 7.79
CA TYR A 7 -4.76 15.55 8.84
C TYR A 7 -3.91 14.44 9.45
N VAL A 8 -4.52 13.30 9.79
CA VAL A 8 -3.78 12.13 10.33
C VAL A 8 -2.70 11.68 9.34
N MET A 9 -3.03 11.61 8.06
CA MET A 9 -2.08 11.19 7.03
C MET A 9 -0.95 12.19 6.82
N ALA A 10 -1.25 13.48 6.87
CA ALA A 10 -0.25 14.54 6.82
C ALA A 10 0.69 14.46 8.02
N PHE A 11 0.17 14.29 9.24
CA PHE A 11 1.00 14.10 10.43
C PHE A 11 1.84 12.83 10.36
N LEU A 12 1.31 11.75 9.80
CA LEU A 12 2.03 10.49 9.62
C LEU A 12 3.22 10.66 8.66
N LYS A 13 3.02 11.36 7.52
CA LYS A 13 4.08 11.72 6.57
C LYS A 13 5.15 12.58 7.22
N MET A 14 4.72 13.62 7.94
CA MET A 14 5.65 14.52 8.64
C MET A 14 6.45 13.77 9.71
N ALA A 15 5.82 12.89 10.48
CA ALA A 15 6.50 12.06 11.47
C ALA A 15 7.53 11.14 10.80
N LEU A 16 7.20 10.52 9.67
CA LEU A 16 8.13 9.64 8.97
C LEU A 16 9.34 10.43 8.44
N ILE A 17 9.11 11.59 7.82
CA ILE A 17 10.17 12.50 7.33
C ILE A 17 11.11 12.94 8.46
N ILE A 18 10.56 13.30 9.62
CA ILE A 18 11.36 13.69 10.80
C ILE A 18 12.17 12.51 11.32
N CYS A 19 11.65 11.28 11.22
CA CYS A 19 12.34 10.06 11.64
C CYS A 19 13.46 9.63 10.68
N ILE A 20 13.45 10.03 9.40
CA ILE A 20 14.46 9.66 8.40
C ILE A 20 15.91 9.83 8.91
N PRO A 21 16.34 11.02 9.36
CA PRO A 21 17.72 11.21 9.82
C PRO A 21 18.07 10.30 11.00
N PHE A 22 17.15 10.07 11.93
CA PHE A 22 17.39 9.18 13.06
C PHE A 22 17.57 7.73 12.61
N VAL A 23 16.70 7.23 11.73
CA VAL A 23 16.77 5.86 11.21
C VAL A 23 18.05 5.65 10.40
N LEU A 24 18.49 6.65 9.61
CA LEU A 24 19.74 6.58 8.85
C LEU A 24 20.97 6.52 9.77
N VAL A 25 20.99 7.33 10.84
CA VAL A 25 22.10 7.32 11.80
C VAL A 25 22.17 5.98 12.55
N PHE A 26 21.04 5.47 13.05
CA PHE A 26 21.00 4.16 13.71
C PHE A 26 21.29 3.01 12.75
N GLY A 27 20.93 3.16 11.47
CA GLY A 27 21.24 2.23 10.40
C GLY A 27 22.66 2.35 9.84
N MET A 28 23.54 3.18 10.41
CA MET A 28 24.90 3.45 9.93
C MET A 28 24.98 3.79 8.43
N PHE A 29 23.93 4.42 7.89
CA PHE A 29 23.78 4.71 6.45
C PHE A 29 23.88 3.48 5.53
N ASP A 30 23.48 2.30 6.00
CA ASP A 30 23.39 1.10 5.16
C ASP A 30 22.39 1.33 4.01
N LEU A 31 22.80 0.95 2.80
CA LEU A 31 21.98 0.95 1.59
C LEU A 31 20.67 0.21 1.79
N LYS A 32 20.67 -0.90 2.54
CA LYS A 32 19.44 -1.64 2.86
C LYS A 32 18.44 -0.76 3.61
N VAL A 33 18.92 0.02 4.59
CA VAL A 33 18.08 0.92 5.39
C VAL A 33 17.55 2.08 4.55
N VAL A 34 18.40 2.69 3.72
CA VAL A 34 17.99 3.76 2.78
C VAL A 34 16.88 3.28 1.84
N MET A 35 17.04 2.08 1.28
CA MET A 35 16.04 1.46 0.41
C MET A 35 14.73 1.20 1.16
N THR A 36 14.78 0.67 2.38
CA THR A 36 13.58 0.43 3.20
C THR A 36 12.81 1.73 3.47
N ILE A 37 13.50 2.82 3.83
CA ILE A 37 12.85 4.12 4.09
C ILE A 37 12.20 4.66 2.82
N THR A 38 12.88 4.55 1.67
CA THR A 38 12.34 5.02 0.38
C THR A 38 11.07 4.26 -0.01
N PHE A 39 11.06 2.94 0.19
CA PHE A 39 9.87 2.11 -0.03
C PHE A 39 8.76 2.43 0.98
N ALA A 40 9.10 2.74 2.24
CA ALA A 40 8.13 3.13 3.25
C ALA A 40 7.46 4.47 2.91
N GLU A 41 8.24 5.49 2.51
CA GLU A 41 7.73 6.78 2.01
C GLU A 41 6.82 6.59 0.80
N PHE A 42 7.26 5.81 -0.20
CA PHE A 42 6.46 5.50 -1.38
C PHE A 42 5.13 4.83 -1.01
N ALA A 43 5.17 3.81 -0.15
CA ALA A 43 3.99 3.10 0.31
C ALA A 43 2.99 4.06 0.97
N LEU A 44 3.50 4.94 1.84
CA LEU A 44 2.72 5.87 2.64
C LEU A 44 2.13 6.99 1.77
N ILE A 45 2.87 7.52 0.79
CA ILE A 45 2.34 8.49 -0.18
C ILE A 45 1.17 7.88 -0.96
N PHE A 46 1.27 6.62 -1.36
CA PHE A 46 0.25 5.97 -2.16
C PHE A 46 -1.01 5.58 -1.36
N VAL A 47 -0.88 5.32 -0.05
CA VAL A 47 -2.05 5.19 0.85
C VAL A 47 -2.89 6.47 0.87
N ASP A 48 -2.24 7.64 0.82
CA ASP A 48 -2.95 8.93 0.76
C ASP A 48 -3.71 9.10 -0.57
N PHE A 49 -3.12 8.64 -1.68
CA PHE A 49 -3.81 8.57 -2.96
C PHE A 49 -5.12 7.75 -2.88
N TRP A 50 -5.11 6.59 -2.22
CA TRP A 50 -6.33 5.78 -2.05
C TRP A 50 -7.42 6.50 -1.23
N PHE A 51 -7.03 7.23 -0.19
CA PHE A 51 -7.99 8.02 0.58
C PHE A 51 -8.56 9.19 -0.21
N GLN A 52 -7.74 9.83 -1.04
CA GLN A 52 -8.20 10.90 -1.94
C GLN A 52 -9.10 10.35 -3.05
N LEU A 53 -8.78 9.17 -3.59
CA LEU A 53 -9.62 8.47 -4.55
C LEU A 53 -10.97 8.09 -3.92
N ALA A 54 -10.98 7.55 -2.69
CA ALA A 54 -12.22 7.23 -1.98
C ALA A 54 -13.10 8.48 -1.78
N ARG A 55 -12.51 9.64 -1.42
CA ARG A 55 -13.25 10.91 -1.35
C ARG A 55 -13.75 11.38 -2.70
N TRP A 56 -12.95 11.23 -3.74
CA TRP A 56 -13.35 11.62 -5.08
C TRP A 56 -14.54 10.80 -5.55
N VAL A 57 -14.50 9.47 -5.36
CA VAL A 57 -15.62 8.59 -5.69
C VAL A 57 -16.86 8.94 -4.86
N ASP A 58 -16.71 9.19 -3.55
CA ASP A 58 -17.80 9.64 -2.68
C ASP A 58 -18.49 10.90 -3.25
N SER A 59 -17.72 11.95 -3.57
CA SER A 59 -18.28 13.17 -4.18
C SER A 59 -18.90 12.94 -5.56
N THR A 60 -18.32 12.07 -6.38
CA THR A 60 -18.77 11.82 -7.76
C THR A 60 -20.03 10.95 -7.77
N ILE A 61 -20.13 9.96 -6.89
CA ILE A 61 -21.31 9.11 -6.73
C ILE A 61 -22.47 9.92 -6.14
N LEU A 62 -22.23 10.76 -5.14
CA LEU A 62 -23.25 11.64 -4.60
C LEU A 62 -23.76 12.64 -5.64
N ASP A 63 -22.87 13.20 -6.46
CA ASP A 63 -23.26 14.08 -7.57
C ASP A 63 -24.02 13.31 -8.68
N ALA A 64 -23.65 12.07 -8.97
CA ALA A 64 -24.37 11.23 -9.93
C ALA A 64 -25.75 10.74 -9.41
N LEU A 65 -25.88 10.49 -8.10
CA LEU A 65 -27.12 10.01 -7.46
C LEU A 65 -28.09 11.15 -7.10
N TYR A 66 -27.58 12.33 -6.72
CA TYR A 66 -28.41 13.45 -6.25
C TYR A 66 -28.28 14.73 -7.10
N GLY A 67 -27.19 14.91 -7.84
CA GLY A 67 -26.90 16.11 -8.64
C GLY A 67 -27.68 16.25 -9.95
N ASN A 68 -28.50 15.27 -10.34
CA ASN A 68 -29.41 15.37 -11.48
C ASN A 68 -30.85 14.89 -11.18
N GLY A 69 -31.28 14.90 -9.91
CA GLY A 69 -32.57 14.30 -9.54
C GLY A 69 -33.32 14.86 -8.32
N ILE A 70 -32.70 15.68 -7.45
CA ILE A 70 -33.43 16.34 -6.33
C ILE A 70 -33.03 17.82 -6.27
N GLY A 71 -33.38 18.55 -7.34
CA GLY A 71 -33.10 19.99 -7.44
C GLY A 71 -33.86 20.73 -8.54
N SER A 72 -34.77 20.09 -9.27
CA SER A 72 -35.70 20.75 -10.20
C SER A 72 -37.12 20.39 -9.78
N ASP A 73 -37.77 21.30 -9.06
CA ASP A 73 -39.22 21.33 -8.78
C ASP A 73 -39.91 20.06 -8.27
N VAL A 74 -39.68 19.69 -7.01
CA VAL A 74 -40.71 18.94 -6.25
C VAL A 74 -40.86 19.51 -4.84
N PRO A 75 -42.01 20.14 -4.51
CA PRO A 75 -42.29 20.64 -3.18
C PRO A 75 -42.25 19.50 -2.16
N HIS A 76 -41.54 19.75 -1.07
CA HIS A 76 -41.57 19.01 0.18
C HIS A 76 -42.99 18.57 0.55
N SER A 77 -43.31 17.28 0.35
CA SER A 77 -44.33 16.53 1.10
C SER A 77 -44.42 15.11 0.56
N ASN A 78 -43.74 14.16 1.19
CA ASN A 78 -44.10 12.75 1.10
C ASN A 78 -43.86 12.10 2.47
N PHE A 79 -44.80 12.31 3.40
CA PHE A 79 -45.01 11.39 4.52
C PHE A 79 -45.59 10.10 3.94
N ASP A 80 -44.74 9.24 3.37
CA ASP A 80 -45.10 7.87 3.01
C ASP A 80 -44.19 6.89 3.77
N PRO A 81 -44.74 6.12 4.73
CA PRO A 81 -44.00 5.12 5.50
C PRO A 81 -43.25 4.07 4.65
N VAL A 82 -43.70 3.81 3.42
CA VAL A 82 -43.12 2.78 2.52
C VAL A 82 -41.93 3.35 1.72
N PHE A 83 -41.95 4.63 1.36
CA PHE A 83 -40.81 5.30 0.73
C PHE A 83 -39.75 5.72 1.76
N GLY A 84 -40.12 6.01 3.02
CA GLY A 84 -39.16 6.27 4.09
C GLY A 84 -38.29 5.04 4.44
N ALA A 85 -38.86 3.83 4.37
CA ALA A 85 -38.15 2.58 4.67
C ALA A 85 -37.17 2.14 3.55
N THR A 86 -37.50 2.40 2.28
CA THR A 86 -36.65 2.08 1.13
C THR A 86 -35.50 3.07 0.97
N ASN A 87 -35.73 4.36 1.22
CA ASN A 87 -34.66 5.36 1.29
C ASN A 87 -33.73 5.16 2.50
N ALA A 88 -34.23 4.64 3.62
CA ALA A 88 -33.39 4.26 4.76
C ALA A 88 -32.44 3.10 4.42
N GLN A 89 -32.89 2.06 3.69
CA GLN A 89 -31.99 1.00 3.22
C GLN A 89 -30.98 1.51 2.18
N GLY A 90 -31.40 2.39 1.26
CA GLY A 90 -30.51 3.01 0.29
C GLY A 90 -29.44 3.89 0.94
N ALA A 91 -29.80 4.68 1.96
CA ALA A 91 -28.87 5.50 2.72
C ALA A 91 -27.89 4.65 3.56
N LEU A 92 -28.38 3.57 4.20
CA LEU A 92 -27.52 2.65 4.96
C LEU A 92 -26.57 1.86 4.05
N LEU A 93 -27.03 1.45 2.87
CA LEU A 93 -26.19 0.80 1.86
C LEU A 93 -25.10 1.76 1.37
N LEU A 94 -25.47 3.01 1.08
CA LEU A 94 -24.54 4.04 0.62
C LEU A 94 -23.46 4.32 1.67
N ASP A 95 -23.84 4.54 2.93
CA ASP A 95 -22.88 4.72 4.04
C ASP A 95 -21.97 3.50 4.22
N PHE A 96 -22.50 2.29 4.03
CA PHE A 96 -21.70 1.07 4.08
C PHE A 96 -20.71 0.99 2.91
N VAL A 97 -21.13 1.31 1.68
CA VAL A 97 -20.24 1.29 0.51
C VAL A 97 -19.16 2.36 0.64
N ILE A 98 -19.51 3.59 1.00
CA ILE A 98 -18.55 4.68 1.22
C ILE A 98 -17.57 4.28 2.33
N GLY A 99 -18.06 3.79 3.46
CA GLY A 99 -17.23 3.30 4.56
C GLY A 99 -16.30 2.15 4.15
N ALA A 100 -16.79 1.20 3.36
CA ALA A 100 -16.01 0.09 2.84
C ALA A 100 -14.89 0.57 1.91
N MET A 101 -15.10 1.59 1.08
CA MET A 101 -14.06 2.12 0.18
C MET A 101 -12.88 2.74 0.95
N PHE A 102 -13.14 3.39 2.08
CA PHE A 102 -12.09 3.93 2.96
C PHE A 102 -11.26 2.85 3.66
N ILE A 103 -11.77 1.62 3.77
CA ILE A 103 -11.07 0.50 4.41
C ILE A 103 -10.43 -0.39 3.34
N VAL A 104 -11.22 -0.89 2.40
CA VAL A 104 -10.80 -1.92 1.43
C VAL A 104 -9.68 -1.42 0.52
N LEU A 105 -9.77 -0.20 -0.01
CA LEU A 105 -8.77 0.31 -0.96
C LEU A 105 -7.38 0.48 -0.33
N PRO A 106 -7.23 1.17 0.83
CA PRO A 106 -5.94 1.24 1.50
C PRO A 106 -5.46 -0.11 2.03
N SER A 107 -6.37 -0.95 2.53
CA SER A 107 -6.02 -2.30 3.04
C SER A 107 -5.45 -3.18 1.95
N PHE A 108 -6.09 -3.20 0.78
CA PHE A 108 -5.64 -3.92 -0.40
C PHE A 108 -4.20 -3.55 -0.74
N TRP A 109 -3.88 -2.26 -0.75
CA TRP A 109 -2.55 -1.77 -1.06
C TRP A 109 -1.49 -2.20 -0.04
N VAL A 110 -1.78 -2.03 1.26
CA VAL A 110 -0.83 -2.40 2.32
C VAL A 110 -0.58 -3.91 2.33
N VAL A 111 -1.62 -4.73 2.14
CA VAL A 111 -1.50 -6.20 2.05
C VAL A 111 -0.72 -6.61 0.81
N ALA A 112 -0.99 -5.99 -0.35
CA ALA A 112 -0.28 -6.28 -1.59
C ALA A 112 1.22 -5.96 -1.51
N LEU A 113 1.58 -4.84 -0.87
CA LEU A 113 2.97 -4.48 -0.61
C LEU A 113 3.64 -5.46 0.35
N GLY A 114 2.96 -5.84 1.44
CA GLY A 114 3.47 -6.85 2.38
C GLY A 114 3.73 -8.20 1.68
N TRP A 115 2.79 -8.65 0.85
CA TRP A 115 2.93 -9.87 0.06
C TRP A 115 4.10 -9.80 -0.93
N THR A 116 4.22 -8.69 -1.64
CA THR A 116 5.31 -8.45 -2.61
C THR A 116 6.67 -8.42 -1.92
N GLY A 117 6.76 -7.77 -0.76
CA GLY A 117 7.99 -7.73 0.05
C GLY A 117 8.44 -9.12 0.49
N MET A 118 7.51 -9.97 0.97
CA MET A 118 7.82 -11.35 1.34
C MET A 118 8.34 -12.18 0.15
N LYS A 119 7.68 -12.05 -1.02
CA LYS A 119 8.10 -12.77 -2.22
C LYS A 119 9.46 -12.30 -2.73
N LEU A 120 9.68 -10.98 -2.80
CA LEU A 120 10.97 -10.41 -3.21
C LEU A 120 12.10 -10.84 -2.27
N GLY A 121 11.84 -10.85 -0.96
CA GLY A 121 12.78 -11.36 0.04
C GLY A 121 13.12 -12.84 -0.20
N SER A 122 12.13 -13.70 -0.43
CA SER A 122 12.36 -15.12 -0.70
C SER A 122 13.15 -15.37 -1.99
N LEU A 123 12.90 -14.57 -3.04
CA LEU A 123 13.64 -14.65 -4.31
C LEU A 123 15.09 -14.22 -4.14
N MET A 124 15.34 -13.15 -3.38
CA MET A 124 16.69 -12.65 -3.14
C MET A 124 17.53 -13.60 -2.27
N SER A 125 16.92 -14.24 -1.26
CA SER A 125 17.57 -15.30 -0.50
C SER A 125 17.91 -16.50 -1.39
N GLY A 126 16.97 -16.97 -2.20
CA GLY A 126 17.21 -18.07 -3.14
C GLY A 126 18.28 -17.76 -4.18
N LEU A 127 18.37 -16.50 -4.65
CA LEU A 127 19.43 -16.07 -5.55
C LEU A 127 20.81 -16.06 -4.86
N THR A 128 20.87 -15.62 -3.60
CA THR A 128 22.11 -15.60 -2.82
C THR A 128 22.62 -17.02 -2.60
N ASP A 129 21.73 -17.94 -2.20
CA ASP A 129 22.05 -19.35 -2.02
C ASP A 129 22.52 -20.02 -3.32
N GLY A 130 21.89 -19.67 -4.45
CA GLY A 130 22.28 -20.13 -5.78
C GLY A 130 23.67 -19.63 -6.19
N VAL A 131 23.97 -18.36 -5.96
CA VAL A 131 25.28 -17.75 -6.24
C VAL A 131 26.36 -18.35 -5.35
N ASP A 132 26.08 -18.59 -4.07
CA ASP A 132 27.05 -19.19 -3.16
C ASP A 132 27.31 -20.67 -3.49
N SER A 133 26.27 -21.40 -3.87
CA SER A 133 26.40 -22.76 -4.39
C SER A 133 27.25 -22.80 -5.66
N ALA A 134 27.03 -21.86 -6.59
CA ALA A 134 27.85 -21.72 -7.80
C ALA A 134 29.30 -21.35 -7.47
N ARG A 135 29.54 -20.42 -6.54
CA ARG A 135 30.90 -20.07 -6.07
C ARG A 135 31.62 -21.26 -5.45
N GLN A 136 30.93 -22.05 -4.63
CA GLN A 136 31.50 -23.25 -4.02
C GLN A 136 31.79 -24.34 -5.07
N ALA A 137 30.92 -24.50 -6.07
CA ALA A 137 31.16 -25.42 -7.18
C ALA A 137 32.38 -24.98 -8.01
N SER A 138 32.48 -23.69 -8.33
CA SER A 138 33.64 -23.11 -9.03
C SER A 138 34.94 -23.24 -8.22
N SER A 139 34.92 -22.99 -6.91
CA SER A 139 36.12 -23.11 -6.07
C SER A 139 36.59 -24.56 -5.92
N LYS A 140 35.66 -25.52 -5.77
CA LYS A 140 35.97 -26.95 -5.79
C LYS A 140 36.56 -27.38 -7.14
N GLY A 141 35.98 -26.92 -8.25
CA GLY A 141 36.50 -27.19 -9.61
C GLY A 141 37.91 -26.62 -9.81
N ALA A 142 38.15 -25.37 -9.41
CA ALA A 142 39.47 -24.74 -9.47
C ALA A 142 40.50 -25.47 -8.61
N ASN A 143 40.12 -25.93 -7.41
CA ASN A 143 41.00 -26.70 -6.54
C ASN A 143 41.34 -28.09 -7.11
N GLN A 144 40.37 -28.77 -7.75
CA GLN A 144 40.63 -30.03 -8.45
C GLN A 144 41.59 -29.84 -9.63
N ILE A 145 41.43 -28.75 -10.40
CA ILE A 145 42.34 -28.41 -11.51
C ILE A 145 43.75 -28.09 -10.98
N LYS A 146 43.86 -27.33 -9.88
CA LYS A 146 45.15 -27.08 -9.22
C LYS A 146 45.81 -28.38 -8.74
N ALA A 147 45.07 -29.23 -8.05
CA ALA A 147 45.58 -30.53 -7.58
C ALA A 147 46.01 -31.44 -8.73
N ALA A 148 45.32 -31.38 -9.88
CA ALA A 148 45.70 -32.13 -11.09
C ALA A 148 46.98 -31.57 -11.74
N MET A 149 47.19 -30.25 -11.71
CA MET A 149 48.44 -29.64 -12.18
C MET A 149 49.62 -29.94 -11.25
N GLU A 150 49.42 -29.93 -9.93
CA GLU A 150 50.47 -30.29 -8.96
C GLU A 150 50.84 -31.78 -9.00
N LYS A 151 49.93 -32.66 -9.46
CA LYS A 151 50.20 -34.09 -9.66
C LYS A 151 50.87 -34.43 -10.99
N LYS A 152 51.03 -33.47 -11.91
CA LYS A 152 51.68 -33.72 -13.20
C LYS A 152 53.20 -33.48 -13.05
N PRO A 153 54.05 -34.51 -13.26
CA PRO A 153 55.51 -34.37 -13.17
C PRO A 153 56.08 -33.46 -14.27
#